data_AF-A0A974VU24-F1
#
_entry.id   AF-A0A974VU24-F1
#
_cell.length_a   1.000
_cell.length_b   1.000
_cell.length_c   1.000
_cell.angle_alpha   90.00
_cell.angle_beta   90.00
_cell.angle_gamma   90.00
#
_symmetry.space_group_name_H-M   'P 1'
#
loop_
_entity.id
_entity.type
_entity.pdbx_description
1 polymer ?
#
loop_
_entity_poly.entity_id
_entity_poly.type
_entity_poly.pdbx_seq_one_letter_code
_entity_poly.pdbx_strand_id
1 'polypeptide(L)'
;MTKNLSSKLALAASLMCAYKLPQAAPAEFVYEYAGEKFPYTVSESGENHTFEFSRNPGREPGRLNAAQHVFKTVYGDDTIAPKYSEFFMKETARCFAFDGRFYTYRVCILPNDYSPDKQDRFWGFVNRLPNTGWFLTYNALPAGLVGIALYYFVFREKRPAA
;
A
#
# COMPACT_ATOMS: atom_id res chain seq x y z
N MET A 1 -32.00 34.49 41.38
CA MET A 1 -31.50 34.96 40.08
C MET A 1 -30.57 33.90 39.50
N THR A 2 -31.10 32.80 38.95
CA THR A 2 -30.28 31.69 38.42
C THR A 2 -31.12 30.87 37.43
N LYS A 3 -31.14 31.28 36.16
CA LYS A 3 -31.61 30.43 35.06
C LYS A 3 -30.76 30.71 33.82
N ASN A 4 -30.48 29.63 33.09
CA ASN A 4 -30.10 29.60 31.66
C ASN A 4 -28.60 29.66 31.31
N LEU A 5 -27.81 28.63 31.65
CA LEU A 5 -26.53 28.41 30.94
C LEU A 5 -26.29 26.98 30.43
N SER A 6 -26.98 25.95 30.94
CA SER A 6 -26.69 24.55 30.54
C SER A 6 -27.32 24.08 29.23
N SER A 7 -28.29 24.80 28.65
CA SER A 7 -29.10 24.24 27.55
C SER A 7 -28.55 24.54 26.15
N LYS A 8 -27.61 25.48 25.99
CA LYS A 8 -27.06 25.86 24.67
C LYS A 8 -25.82 25.06 24.24
N LEU A 9 -25.14 24.37 25.16
CA LEU A 9 -23.97 23.57 24.82
C LEU A 9 -24.31 22.16 24.27
N ALA A 10 -25.52 21.66 24.51
CA ALA A 10 -25.91 20.32 24.05
C ALA A 10 -26.21 20.25 22.54
N LEU A 11 -26.55 21.37 21.88
CA LEU A 11 -26.88 21.38 20.45
C LEU A 11 -25.65 21.46 19.52
N ALA A 12 -24.51 21.96 20.00
CA ALA A 12 -23.32 22.11 19.16
C ALA A 12 -22.55 20.80 18.94
N ALA A 13 -22.71 19.82 19.83
CA ALA A 13 -22.00 18.53 19.75
C ALA A 13 -22.66 17.51 18.80
N SER A 14 -23.94 17.67 18.46
CA SER A 14 -24.66 16.72 17.59
C SER A 14 -24.51 16.99 16.08
N LEU A 15 -23.89 18.09 15.66
CA LEU A 15 -23.74 18.42 14.24
C LEU A 15 -22.44 17.89 13.58
N MET A 16 -21.51 17.31 14.34
CA MET A 16 -20.21 16.86 13.80
C MET A 16 -20.15 15.37 13.40
N CYS A 17 -21.20 14.58 13.66
CA CYS A 17 -21.17 13.14 13.38
C CYS A 17 -21.82 12.71 12.04
N ALA A 18 -22.23 13.63 11.18
CA ALA A 18 -22.98 13.30 9.96
C ALA A 18 -22.27 13.65 8.64
N TYR A 19 -20.95 13.86 8.64
CA TYR A 19 -20.19 13.85 7.39
C TYR A 19 -20.02 12.40 6.93
N LYS A 20 -21.00 11.87 6.20
CA LYS A 20 -20.74 10.75 5.29
C LYS A 20 -19.73 11.26 4.27
N LEU A 21 -18.45 10.90 4.46
CA LEU A 21 -17.46 11.11 3.42
C LEU A 21 -18.02 10.52 2.12
N PRO A 22 -18.03 11.27 1.01
CA PRO A 22 -18.43 10.72 -0.27
C PRO A 22 -17.50 9.54 -0.56
N GLN A 23 -18.07 8.33 -0.59
CA GLN A 23 -17.34 7.14 -1.00
C GLN A 23 -17.00 7.36 -2.47
N ALA A 24 -15.71 7.53 -2.77
CA ALA A 24 -15.24 7.76 -4.13
C ALA A 24 -15.78 6.64 -5.03
N ALA A 25 -16.34 7.03 -6.18
CA ALA A 25 -16.79 6.05 -7.17
C ALA A 25 -15.60 5.17 -7.59
N PRO A 26 -15.80 3.86 -7.76
CA PRO A 26 -14.71 2.97 -8.15
C PRO A 26 -14.17 3.39 -9.53
N ALA A 27 -12.85 3.45 -9.64
CA ALA A 27 -12.19 3.75 -10.89
C ALA A 27 -12.14 2.48 -11.77
N GLU A 28 -12.43 2.61 -13.05
CA GLU A 28 -12.45 1.51 -14.02
C GLU A 28 -11.16 1.46 -14.83
N PHE A 29 -10.61 0.27 -14.99
CA PHE A 29 -9.35 0.02 -15.69
C PHE A 29 -9.44 -1.25 -16.54
N VAL A 30 -8.48 -1.43 -17.44
CA VAL A 30 -8.39 -2.60 -18.31
C VAL A 30 -6.98 -3.15 -18.27
N TYR A 31 -6.86 -4.43 -17.93
CA TYR A 31 -5.61 -5.18 -18.03
C TYR A 31 -5.62 -6.00 -19.31
N GLU A 32 -4.55 -5.95 -20.10
CA GLU A 32 -4.43 -6.72 -21.34
C GLU A 32 -3.37 -7.80 -21.18
N TYR A 33 -3.72 -9.06 -21.47
CA TYR A 33 -2.81 -10.20 -21.39
C TYR A 33 -3.13 -11.23 -22.46
N ALA A 34 -2.10 -11.70 -23.18
CA ALA A 34 -2.23 -12.67 -24.26
C ALA A 34 -3.25 -12.28 -25.36
N GLY A 35 -3.47 -10.98 -25.59
CA GLY A 35 -4.45 -10.46 -26.56
C GLY A 35 -5.89 -10.40 -26.03
N GLU A 36 -6.14 -10.82 -24.79
CA GLU A 36 -7.42 -10.67 -24.11
C GLU A 36 -7.44 -9.44 -23.20
N LYS A 37 -8.62 -8.83 -23.07
CA LYS A 37 -8.85 -7.69 -22.18
C LYS A 37 -9.63 -8.12 -20.96
N PHE A 38 -9.14 -7.73 -19.78
CA PHE A 38 -9.70 -8.04 -18.48
C PHE A 38 -10.05 -6.73 -17.77
N PRO A 39 -11.30 -6.26 -17.86
CA PRO A 39 -11.76 -5.10 -17.13
C PRO A 39 -11.71 -5.35 -15.62
N TYR A 40 -11.33 -4.33 -14.86
CA TYR A 40 -11.34 -4.37 -13.41
C TYR A 40 -11.68 -3.00 -12.82
N THR A 41 -12.21 -3.02 -11.60
CA THR A 41 -12.48 -1.81 -10.82
C THR A 41 -11.51 -1.72 -9.66
N VAL A 42 -11.21 -0.50 -9.23
CA VAL A 42 -10.46 -0.22 -8.01
C VAL A 42 -11.29 0.70 -7.12
N SER A 43 -11.46 0.30 -5.86
CA SER A 43 -12.12 1.09 -4.83
C SER A 43 -11.14 1.41 -3.71
N GLU A 44 -11.14 2.64 -3.25
CA GLU A 44 -10.29 3.08 -2.14
C GLU A 44 -11.02 2.89 -0.80
N SER A 45 -10.33 2.30 0.17
CA SER A 45 -10.84 2.11 1.54
C SER A 45 -9.73 2.40 2.54
N GLY A 46 -9.70 3.65 3.02
CA GLY A 46 -8.61 4.15 3.85
C GLY A 46 -7.29 4.15 3.08
N GLU A 47 -6.29 3.43 3.58
CA GLU A 47 -4.98 3.29 2.93
C GLU A 47 -4.88 2.10 1.96
N ASN A 48 -5.91 1.26 1.91
CA ASN A 48 -5.95 0.09 1.03
C ASN A 48 -6.74 0.40 -0.23
N HIS A 49 -6.38 -0.23 -1.34
CA HIS A 49 -7.19 -0.19 -2.56
C HIS A 49 -7.61 -1.59 -2.93
N THR A 50 -8.91 -1.82 -3.00
CA THR A 50 -9.50 -3.10 -3.33
C THR A 50 -9.73 -3.16 -4.83
N PHE A 51 -9.21 -4.20 -5.47
CA PHE A 51 -9.41 -4.43 -6.89
C PHE A 51 -10.33 -5.61 -7.13
N GLU A 52 -11.15 -5.52 -8.18
CA GLU A 52 -12.02 -6.60 -8.61
C GLU A 52 -12.03 -6.71 -10.13
N PHE A 53 -11.64 -7.87 -10.65
CA PHE A 53 -11.73 -8.17 -12.07
C PHE A 53 -13.10 -8.74 -12.44
N SER A 54 -13.64 -8.31 -13.58
CA SER A 54 -14.88 -8.86 -14.13
C SER A 54 -14.71 -10.32 -14.57
N ARG A 55 -13.49 -10.73 -14.94
CA ARG A 55 -13.15 -12.10 -15.34
C ARG A 55 -11.76 -12.48 -14.82
N ASN A 56 -11.58 -13.76 -14.49
CA ASN A 56 -10.28 -14.29 -14.10
C ASN A 56 -9.25 -14.15 -15.23
N PRO A 57 -8.06 -13.56 -14.99
CA PRO A 57 -6.97 -13.49 -15.98
C PRO A 57 -6.21 -14.82 -16.18
N GLY A 58 -6.80 -15.95 -15.77
CA GLY A 58 -6.25 -17.29 -15.96
C GLY A 58 -5.58 -17.88 -14.71
N ARG A 59 -4.69 -18.86 -14.90
CA ARG A 59 -3.84 -19.42 -13.82
C ARG A 59 -2.56 -18.61 -13.68
N GLU A 60 -1.73 -18.94 -12.69
CA GLU A 60 -0.34 -18.46 -12.65
C GLU A 60 0.37 -18.79 -13.97
N PRO A 61 1.13 -17.85 -14.58
CA PRO A 61 1.57 -16.54 -14.07
C PRO A 61 0.62 -15.35 -14.34
N GLY A 62 -0.51 -15.56 -15.02
CA GLY A 62 -1.43 -14.49 -15.45
C GLY A 62 -2.02 -13.68 -14.30
N ARG A 63 -2.35 -14.34 -13.17
CA ARG A 63 -2.86 -13.69 -11.95
C ARG A 63 -1.82 -12.80 -11.28
N LEU A 64 -0.58 -13.27 -11.17
CA LEU A 64 0.51 -12.47 -10.61
C LEU A 64 0.80 -11.24 -11.47
N ASN A 65 0.82 -11.38 -12.80
CA ASN A 65 1.02 -10.26 -13.71
C ASN A 65 -0.15 -9.25 -13.65
N ALA A 66 -1.39 -9.74 -13.56
CA ALA A 66 -2.57 -8.90 -13.36
C ALA A 66 -2.49 -8.12 -12.04
N ALA A 67 -2.14 -8.82 -10.95
CA ALA A 67 -1.90 -8.19 -9.65
C ALA A 67 -0.83 -7.09 -9.75
N GLN A 68 0.34 -7.40 -10.34
CA GLN A 68 1.42 -6.44 -10.54
C GLN A 68 0.98 -5.21 -11.35
N HIS A 69 0.18 -5.42 -12.40
CA HIS A 69 -0.39 -4.32 -13.18
C HIS A 69 -1.27 -3.41 -12.32
N VAL A 70 -2.12 -3.96 -11.44
CA VAL A 70 -2.93 -3.16 -10.50
C VAL A 70 -2.04 -2.28 -9.63
N PHE A 71 -0.92 -2.78 -9.09
CA PHE A 71 0.01 -1.94 -8.28
C PHE A 71 0.54 -0.76 -9.05
N LYS A 72 1.07 -1.02 -10.25
CA LYS A 72 1.67 0.01 -11.09
C LYS A 72 0.65 1.08 -11.45
N THR A 73 -0.56 0.66 -11.79
CA THR A 73 -1.65 1.59 -12.12
C THR A 73 -2.09 2.41 -10.91
N VAL A 74 -2.20 1.80 -9.73
CA VAL A 74 -2.64 2.47 -8.50
C VAL A 74 -1.59 3.45 -7.97
N TYR A 75 -0.32 3.03 -7.90
CA TYR A 75 0.72 3.81 -7.23
C TYR A 75 1.62 4.59 -8.18
N GLY A 76 1.55 4.33 -9.48
CA GLY A 76 2.39 4.98 -10.49
C GLY A 76 3.89 4.70 -10.33
N ASP A 77 4.27 3.59 -9.69
CA ASP A 77 5.66 3.24 -9.41
C ASP A 77 6.16 2.12 -10.33
N ASP A 78 7.03 2.50 -11.26
CA ASP A 78 7.67 1.58 -12.21
C ASP A 78 8.92 0.89 -11.64
N THR A 79 9.37 1.28 -10.44
CA THR A 79 10.56 0.70 -9.79
C THR A 79 10.30 -0.63 -9.11
N ILE A 80 9.04 -1.09 -9.11
CA ILE A 80 8.61 -2.35 -8.49
C ILE A 80 9.30 -3.52 -9.19
N ALA A 81 10.18 -4.20 -8.46
CA ALA A 81 10.89 -5.37 -8.97
C ALA A 81 9.96 -6.60 -8.99
N PRO A 82 9.69 -7.23 -10.16
CA PRO A 82 8.76 -8.36 -10.26
C PRO A 82 9.28 -9.66 -9.63
N LYS A 83 10.57 -9.68 -9.21
CA LYS A 83 11.30 -10.90 -8.84
C LYS A 83 11.40 -11.15 -7.33
N TYR A 84 11.03 -10.18 -6.50
CA TYR A 84 10.88 -10.39 -5.06
C TYR A 84 9.42 -10.70 -4.80
N SER A 85 9.07 -11.98 -4.71
CA SER A 85 7.75 -12.44 -4.33
C SER A 85 7.90 -13.35 -3.13
N GLU A 86 8.12 -12.77 -1.95
CA GLU A 86 7.89 -13.55 -0.72
C GLU A 86 6.39 -13.77 -0.62
N PHE A 87 5.96 -15.01 -0.80
CA PHE A 87 4.57 -15.38 -0.58
C PHE A 87 4.37 -15.59 0.92
N PHE A 88 3.34 -14.98 1.49
CA PHE A 88 2.88 -15.32 2.83
C PHE A 88 1.37 -15.43 2.84
N MET A 89 0.86 -16.33 3.69
CA MET A 89 -0.57 -16.49 3.88
C MET A 89 -0.99 -15.70 5.10
N LYS A 90 -1.97 -14.81 4.94
CA LYS A 90 -2.63 -14.13 6.07
C LYS A 90 -4.12 -14.33 5.93
N GLU A 91 -4.74 -14.93 6.95
CA GLU A 91 -6.21 -15.07 7.03
C GLU A 91 -6.81 -15.63 5.73
N THR A 92 -6.22 -16.71 5.20
CA THR A 92 -6.59 -17.41 3.94
C THR A 92 -6.31 -16.68 2.62
N ALA A 93 -5.95 -15.39 2.65
CA ALA A 93 -5.47 -14.67 1.48
C ALA A 93 -4.02 -15.03 1.13
N ARG A 94 -3.74 -15.18 -0.17
CA ARG A 94 -2.37 -15.33 -0.68
C ARG A 94 -1.80 -13.94 -0.92
N CYS A 95 -0.82 -13.55 -0.12
CA CYS A 95 -0.20 -12.25 -0.24
C CYS A 95 1.19 -12.34 -0.88
N PHE A 96 1.52 -11.34 -1.68
CA PHE A 96 2.85 -11.16 -2.27
C PHE A 96 3.33 -9.76 -1.93
N ALA A 97 4.56 -9.65 -1.44
CA ALA A 97 5.23 -8.38 -1.19
C ALA A 97 6.24 -8.08 -2.31
N PHE A 98 6.28 -6.84 -2.77
CA PHE A 98 7.22 -6.34 -3.77
C PHE A 98 7.90 -5.09 -3.22
N ASP A 99 9.23 -5.06 -3.26
CA ASP A 99 9.98 -3.88 -2.85
C ASP A 99 10.17 -2.92 -4.02
N GLY A 100 9.75 -1.68 -3.81
CA GLY A 100 10.14 -0.53 -4.61
C GLY A 100 11.19 0.32 -3.89
N ARG A 101 11.55 1.44 -4.51
CA ARG A 101 12.58 2.35 -3.98
C ARG A 101 12.16 2.96 -2.64
N PHE A 102 10.97 3.52 -2.54
CA PHE A 102 10.54 4.23 -1.32
C PHE A 102 9.51 3.46 -0.49
N TYR A 103 8.84 2.49 -1.10
CA TYR A 103 7.75 1.75 -0.50
C TYR A 103 7.89 0.25 -0.78
N THR A 104 7.45 -0.55 0.17
CA THR A 104 7.14 -1.97 -0.01
C THR A 104 5.65 -2.08 -0.30
N TYR A 105 5.32 -2.67 -1.44
CA TYR A 105 3.96 -2.86 -1.91
C TYR A 105 3.51 -4.28 -1.56
N ARG A 106 2.25 -4.46 -1.15
CA ARG A 106 1.70 -5.79 -0.89
C ARG A 106 0.39 -5.99 -1.62
N VAL A 107 0.28 -7.13 -2.28
CA VAL A 107 -0.99 -7.66 -2.79
C VAL A 107 -1.46 -8.76 -1.89
N CYS A 108 -2.76 -8.84 -1.70
CA CYS A 108 -3.40 -9.99 -1.12
C CYS A 108 -4.56 -10.39 -2.02
N ILE A 109 -4.45 -11.59 -2.60
CA ILE A 109 -5.52 -12.20 -3.39
C ILE A 109 -6.40 -12.98 -2.43
N LEU A 110 -7.68 -12.61 -2.35
CA LEU A 110 -8.63 -13.29 -1.48
C LEU A 110 -9.04 -14.63 -2.08
N PRO A 111 -9.26 -15.66 -1.25
CA PRO A 111 -9.80 -16.92 -1.72
C PRO A 111 -11.26 -16.75 -2.14
N ASN A 112 -11.69 -17.56 -3.11
CA ASN A 112 -13.04 -17.51 -3.66
C ASN A 112 -14.09 -18.20 -2.76
N ASP A 113 -13.66 -18.75 -1.63
CA ASP A 113 -14.53 -19.42 -0.65
C ASP A 113 -15.63 -18.49 -0.07
N TYR A 114 -15.44 -17.17 -0.18
CA TYR A 114 -16.41 -16.15 0.25
C TYR A 114 -17.41 -15.72 -0.84
N SER A 115 -17.42 -16.34 -2.02
CA SER A 115 -18.36 -16.04 -3.11
C SER A 115 -18.88 -17.33 -3.76
N PRO A 116 -19.88 -18.00 -3.17
CA PRO A 116 -20.41 -19.27 -3.67
C PRO A 116 -20.90 -19.18 -5.13
N ASP A 117 -21.35 -17.99 -5.56
CA ASP A 117 -21.87 -17.75 -6.91
C ASP A 117 -20.78 -17.40 -7.95
N LYS A 118 -19.55 -17.12 -7.52
CA LYS A 118 -18.46 -16.63 -8.39
C LYS A 118 -17.13 -17.33 -8.10
N GLN A 119 -17.06 -18.63 -8.38
CA GLN A 119 -15.85 -19.45 -8.18
C GLN A 119 -14.65 -18.99 -9.03
N ASP A 120 -14.87 -18.27 -10.13
CA ASP A 120 -13.82 -17.73 -11.00
C ASP A 120 -13.45 -16.27 -10.69
N ARG A 121 -13.94 -15.67 -9.60
CA ARG A 121 -13.61 -14.26 -9.29
C ARG A 121 -12.11 -14.10 -9.05
N PHE A 122 -11.56 -12.96 -9.49
CA PHE A 122 -10.21 -12.56 -9.16
C PHE A 122 -10.27 -11.17 -8.53
N TRP A 123 -10.07 -11.12 -7.23
CA TRP A 123 -10.22 -9.91 -6.43
C TRP A 123 -9.27 -9.94 -5.24
N GLY A 124 -8.98 -8.77 -4.72
CA GLY A 124 -7.97 -8.62 -3.70
C GLY A 124 -7.84 -7.18 -3.24
N PHE A 125 -6.84 -6.94 -2.43
CA PHE A 125 -6.45 -5.58 -2.08
C PHE A 125 -4.96 -5.37 -2.27
N VAL A 126 -4.61 -4.12 -2.54
CA VAL A 126 -3.26 -3.62 -2.66
C VAL A 126 -3.03 -2.57 -1.58
N ASN A 127 -1.85 -2.61 -0.95
CA ASN A 127 -1.42 -1.57 -0.04
C ASN A 127 0.07 -1.25 -0.24
N ARG A 128 0.50 -0.13 0.34
CA ARG A 128 1.91 0.28 0.38
C ARG A 128 2.33 0.61 1.81
N LEU A 129 3.56 0.28 2.13
CA LEU A 129 4.19 0.62 3.40
C LEU A 129 5.54 1.29 3.12
N PRO A 130 6.00 2.26 3.92
CA PRO A 130 7.33 2.85 3.74
C PRO A 130 8.43 1.78 3.79
N ASN A 131 9.36 1.82 2.84
CA ASN A 131 10.51 0.91 2.80
C ASN A 131 11.60 1.43 3.75
N THR A 132 11.49 1.07 5.03
CA THR A 132 12.45 1.45 6.07
C THR A 132 13.84 0.89 5.80
N GLY A 133 13.93 -0.30 5.21
CA GLY A 133 15.20 -0.92 4.80
C GLY A 133 15.94 -0.05 3.78
N TRP A 134 15.24 0.43 2.75
CA TRP A 134 15.82 1.35 1.77
C TRP A 134 16.26 2.68 2.38
N PHE A 135 15.42 3.28 3.23
CA PHE A 135 15.79 4.53 3.91
C PHE A 135 17.08 4.38 4.73
N LEU A 136 17.19 3.30 5.50
CA LEU A 136 18.37 3.02 6.31
C LEU A 136 19.61 2.77 5.46
N THR A 137 19.50 1.91 4.44
CA THR A 137 20.65 1.48 3.63
C THR A 137 21.17 2.56 2.68
N TYR A 138 20.29 3.37 2.08
CA TYR A 138 20.67 4.36 1.07
C TYR A 138 20.77 5.80 1.58
N ASN A 139 20.21 6.12 2.75
CA ASN A 139 20.30 7.47 3.32
C ASN A 139 21.02 7.48 4.67
N ALA A 140 20.47 6.75 5.66
CA ALA A 140 20.96 6.85 7.04
C ALA A 140 22.39 6.30 7.20
N LEU A 141 22.70 5.16 6.56
CA LEU A 141 23.99 4.49 6.70
C LEU A 141 25.11 5.26 5.99
N PRO A 142 24.95 5.73 4.73
CA PRO A 142 25.94 6.62 4.10
C PRO A 142 26.13 7.93 4.87
N ALA A 143 25.05 8.58 5.32
CA ALA A 143 25.14 9.81 6.11
C ALA A 143 25.86 9.58 7.45
N GLY A 144 25.59 8.45 8.12
CA GLY A 144 26.27 8.04 9.34
C GLY A 144 27.76 7.80 9.12
N LEU A 145 28.14 7.11 8.03
CA LEU A 145 29.54 6.88 7.69
C LEU A 145 30.29 8.19 7.39
N VAL A 146 29.67 9.11 6.65
CA VAL A 146 30.24 10.45 6.40
C VAL A 146 30.38 11.23 7.70
N GLY A 147 29.36 11.21 8.57
CA GLY A 147 29.41 11.86 9.88
C GLY A 147 30.53 11.31 10.77
N ILE A 148 30.70 9.99 10.80
CA ILE A 148 31.79 9.32 11.51
C ILE A 148 33.14 9.72 10.91
N ALA A 149 33.28 9.71 9.58
CA ALA A 149 34.52 10.09 8.91
C ALA A 149 34.90 11.55 9.21
N LEU A 150 33.94 12.47 9.14
CA LEU A 150 34.15 13.89 9.49
C LEU A 150 34.49 14.05 10.97
N TYR A 151 33.81 13.33 11.87
CA TYR A 151 34.15 13.33 13.29
C TYR A 151 35.60 12.89 13.53
N TYR A 152 36.03 11.80 12.90
CA TYR A 152 37.40 11.34 12.99
C TYR A 152 38.40 12.32 12.37
N PHE A 153 38.05 12.98 11.26
CA PHE A 153 38.97 13.92 10.61
C PHE A 153 39.14 15.22 11.42
N VAL A 154 38.06 15.76 11.97
CA VAL A 154 38.06 17.04 12.69
C VAL A 154 38.53 16.91 14.14
N PHE A 155 38.21 15.81 14.83
CA PHE A 155 38.47 15.68 16.27
C PHE A 155 39.70 14.84 16.62
N ARG A 156 40.34 14.17 15.65
CA ARG A 156 41.54 13.34 15.91
C ARG A 156 42.84 14.15 16.03
N GLU A 157 42.93 15.35 15.45
CA GLU A 157 44.09 16.23 15.60
C GLU A 157 44.28 16.79 17.03
N LYS A 158 43.32 16.60 17.93
CA LYS A 158 43.40 17.04 19.34
C LYS A 158 43.91 15.98 20.32
N ARG A 159 44.63 14.95 19.87
CA ARG A 159 45.44 14.14 20.79
C ARG A 159 46.88 14.66 20.75
N PRO A 160 47.36 15.41 21.77
CA PRO A 160 48.78 15.72 21.85
C PRO A 160 49.56 14.41 21.95
N ALA A 161 50.61 14.28 21.13
CA ALA A 161 51.58 13.21 21.27
C ALA A 161 52.16 13.28 22.70
N ALA A 162 52.01 12.20 23.45
CA ALA A 162 52.68 12.00 24.73
C ALA A 162 54.12 11.55 24.50
#